data_AF-A0AAQ6IF04-F1
#
_entry.id   AF-A0AAQ6IF04-F1
#
_cell.length_a   1.000
_cell.length_b   1.000
_cell.length_c   1.000
_cell.angle_alpha   90.00
_cell.angle_beta   90.00
_cell.angle_gamma   90.00
#
_symmetry.space_group_name_H-M   'P 1'
#
loop_
_entity.id
_entity.type
_entity.pdbx_description
1 polymer ?
#
loop_
_entity_poly.entity_id
_entity_poly.type
_entity_poly.pdbx_seq_one_letter_code
_entity_poly.pdbx_strand_id
1 'polypeptide(L)'
;QFNGDCTAPCYRTGTRRRYQDDGISDDEIEGKRMFDLDEKLQCDRFNSDMVKYMDGKDFTFEYIQREGLRDPIVFKTTDDLGIQMPDPDFSVSDVKLFVGSRRIVDVMDVNTQKGIEMSMAQWRRYYETPPSEREKLYNVISLEFSHTRLENLVKRPSSVDLIDWVDNMWPRHLKERQRDSTNAIIDMHYPKVQKYCLMSVQGCFTDFHIDFGGTSVWYHILRGRKVFWLIPPTPQNLEMYENWVLSGKQGDIFLGDKCHDCQRIFFRD
;
A
#
# COMPACT_ATOMS: atom_id res chain seq x y z
N GLN A 1 -24.77 53.81 64.08
CA GLN A 1 -24.42 52.99 65.26
C GLN A 1 -23.49 51.88 64.78
N PHE A 2 -22.26 51.88 65.32
CA PHE A 2 -21.22 50.83 65.42
C PHE A 2 -20.97 49.90 64.20
N ASN A 3 -19.83 50.05 63.50
CA ASN A 3 -18.45 49.61 63.81
C ASN A 3 -18.23 48.10 63.78
N GLY A 4 -17.24 47.69 62.98
CA GLY A 4 -16.68 46.34 62.96
C GLY A 4 -15.61 46.17 61.88
N ASP A 5 -14.51 46.89 62.01
CA ASP A 5 -13.26 46.70 61.26
C ASP A 5 -12.41 45.65 62.01
N CYS A 6 -11.80 44.66 61.33
CA CYS A 6 -10.58 43.98 61.78
C CYS A 6 -10.03 42.91 60.80
N THR A 7 -8.74 43.09 60.48
CA THR A 7 -7.65 42.11 60.25
C THR A 7 -7.53 41.33 58.92
N ALA A 8 -6.60 41.81 58.08
CA ALA A 8 -5.67 40.95 57.30
C ALA A 8 -4.54 40.44 58.22
N PRO A 9 -3.85 39.29 57.96
CA PRO A 9 -2.77 39.28 56.96
C PRO A 9 -2.43 37.93 56.24
N CYS A 10 -1.88 38.07 55.03
CA CYS A 10 -0.77 37.34 54.38
C CYS A 10 -0.66 35.80 54.48
N TYR A 11 -0.84 35.09 53.34
CA TYR A 11 -0.20 33.79 53.08
C TYR A 11 0.27 33.63 51.61
N ARG A 12 1.61 33.66 51.49
CA ARG A 12 2.53 32.89 50.62
C ARG A 12 2.13 32.52 49.18
N THR A 13 2.96 33.02 48.28
CA THR A 13 3.19 32.61 46.89
C THR A 13 3.40 31.11 46.73
N GLY A 14 2.45 30.43 46.07
CA GLY A 14 2.65 29.09 45.53
C GLY A 14 3.28 29.17 44.14
N THR A 15 4.54 28.76 44.02
CA THR A 15 5.23 28.55 42.75
C THR A 15 4.52 27.44 41.96
N ARG A 16 3.75 27.82 40.94
CA ARG A 16 3.32 26.89 39.88
C ARG A 16 4.59 26.43 39.15
N ARG A 17 5.08 25.23 39.47
CA ARG A 17 6.02 24.50 38.63
C ARG A 17 5.37 24.35 37.26
N ARG A 18 5.87 25.11 36.28
CA ARG A 18 5.65 24.83 34.86
C ARG A 18 6.43 23.54 34.58
N TYR A 19 5.72 22.44 34.43
CA TYR A 19 6.25 21.32 33.68
C TYR A 19 6.43 21.85 32.24
N GLN A 20 7.67 21.96 31.80
CA GLN A 20 7.95 21.98 30.36
C GLN A 20 7.59 20.57 29.91
N ASP A 21 6.41 20.50 29.30
CA ASP A 21 5.99 19.36 28.51
C ASP A 21 6.91 19.34 27.29
N ASP A 22 7.98 18.57 27.37
CA ASP A 22 8.84 18.26 26.23
C ASP A 22 7.96 17.42 25.28
N GLY A 23 7.18 18.12 24.47
CA GLY A 23 6.09 17.62 23.63
C GLY A 23 6.55 16.70 22.51
N ILE A 24 7.08 15.54 22.88
CA ILE A 24 7.04 14.35 22.07
C ILE A 24 5.65 13.76 22.34
N SER A 25 4.74 13.91 21.39
CA SER A 25 3.46 13.19 21.46
C SER A 25 3.76 11.70 21.61
N ASP A 26 3.06 10.98 22.48
CA ASP A 26 3.17 9.52 22.56
C ASP A 26 2.96 8.85 21.18
N ASP A 27 2.24 9.51 20.26
CA ASP A 27 2.09 9.11 18.85
C ASP A 27 3.41 9.13 18.03
N GLU A 28 4.38 9.98 18.38
CA GLU A 28 5.69 10.04 17.71
C GLU A 28 6.61 8.89 18.15
N ILE A 29 6.41 8.37 19.37
CA ILE A 29 7.15 7.23 19.90
C ILE A 29 6.54 5.92 19.37
N GLU A 30 5.20 5.83 19.28
CA GLU A 30 4.49 4.65 18.75
C GLU A 30 4.71 4.39 17.25
N GLY A 31 5.08 5.40 16.47
CA GLY A 31 5.28 5.29 15.02
C GLY A 31 6.68 4.92 14.55
N LYS A 32 7.64 4.74 15.47
CA LYS A 32 9.03 4.51 15.08
C LYS A 32 9.32 3.02 14.96
N ARG A 33 9.38 2.55 13.71
CA ARG A 33 9.93 1.24 13.34
C ARG A 33 11.27 0.99 14.04
N MET A 34 11.38 -0.13 14.75
CA MET A 34 12.57 -0.48 15.53
C MET A 34 13.59 -1.31 14.73
N PHE A 35 13.15 -1.99 13.67
CA PHE A 35 14.06 -2.69 12.77
C PHE A 35 14.62 -1.75 11.69
N ASP A 36 15.88 -1.97 11.31
CA ASP A 36 16.55 -1.22 10.25
C ASP A 36 16.20 -1.80 8.87
N LEU A 37 15.47 -1.02 8.06
CA LEU A 37 15.09 -1.46 6.71
C LEU A 37 16.27 -1.49 5.73
N ASP A 38 17.26 -0.60 5.90
CA ASP A 38 18.45 -0.58 5.04
C ASP A 38 19.30 -1.83 5.28
N GLU A 39 19.39 -2.30 6.54
CA GLU A 39 19.95 -3.61 6.86
C GLU A 39 19.17 -4.73 6.13
N LYS A 40 17.83 -4.71 6.17
CA LYS A 40 17.02 -5.75 5.49
C LYS A 40 17.14 -5.71 3.97
N LEU A 41 17.47 -4.56 3.38
CA LEU A 41 17.75 -4.38 1.95
C LEU A 41 19.12 -4.89 1.52
N GLN A 42 20.08 -4.98 2.45
CA GLN A 42 21.44 -5.45 2.17
C GLN A 42 21.68 -6.90 2.64
N CYS A 43 20.87 -7.40 3.57
CA CYS A 43 21.03 -8.73 4.16
C CYS A 43 20.89 -9.87 3.13
N ASP A 44 21.87 -10.77 3.05
CA ASP A 44 21.85 -11.91 2.12
C ASP A 44 20.99 -13.09 2.60
N ARG A 45 20.39 -13.00 3.79
CA ARG A 45 19.56 -14.08 4.36
C ARG A 45 18.31 -14.37 3.54
N PHE A 46 17.75 -13.36 2.87
CA PHE A 46 16.48 -13.49 2.13
C PHE A 46 16.70 -14.03 0.72
N ASN A 47 17.35 -15.19 0.59
CA ASN A 47 17.87 -15.74 -0.67
C ASN A 47 17.14 -17.01 -1.15
N SER A 48 15.98 -17.35 -0.57
CA SER A 48 15.16 -18.44 -1.07
C SER A 48 14.77 -18.22 -2.54
N ASP A 49 14.51 -19.31 -3.27
CA ASP A 49 14.14 -19.27 -4.70
C ASP A 49 12.69 -19.75 -4.88
N MET A 50 11.74 -18.81 -4.77
CA MET A 50 10.29 -19.08 -4.83
C MET A 50 9.66 -18.59 -6.14
N VAL A 51 10.36 -17.72 -6.88
CA VAL A 51 9.82 -17.06 -8.07
C VAL A 51 10.11 -17.88 -9.31
N LYS A 52 9.08 -18.09 -10.13
CA LYS A 52 9.20 -18.69 -11.45
C LYS A 52 9.35 -17.62 -12.52
N TYR A 53 10.45 -17.67 -13.27
CA TYR A 53 10.59 -16.86 -14.48
C TYR A 53 9.88 -17.52 -15.65
N MET A 54 9.15 -16.74 -16.43
CA MET A 54 8.30 -17.23 -17.52
C MET A 54 8.26 -16.25 -18.70
N ASP A 55 8.13 -16.79 -19.92
CA ASP A 55 7.80 -16.00 -21.11
C ASP A 55 6.28 -15.79 -21.18
N GLY A 56 5.82 -14.62 -21.64
CA GLY A 56 4.38 -14.32 -21.64
C GLY A 56 3.51 -15.31 -22.43
N LYS A 57 4.04 -15.86 -23.53
CA LYS A 57 3.38 -16.88 -24.37
C LYS A 57 3.05 -18.17 -23.61
N ASP A 58 3.79 -18.47 -22.54
CA ASP A 58 3.62 -19.69 -21.74
C ASP A 58 2.61 -19.48 -20.60
N PHE A 59 2.26 -18.23 -20.28
CA PHE A 59 1.24 -17.89 -19.27
C PHE A 59 -0.17 -17.99 -19.86
N THR A 60 -0.62 -19.23 -20.07
CA THR A 60 -1.91 -19.55 -20.71
C THR A 60 -2.95 -20.04 -19.71
N PHE A 61 -4.21 -20.17 -20.14
CA PHE A 61 -5.24 -20.85 -19.34
C PHE A 61 -4.88 -22.31 -19.04
N GLU A 62 -4.28 -23.03 -19.99
CA GLU A 62 -3.79 -24.41 -19.79
C GLU A 62 -2.75 -24.46 -18.68
N TYR A 63 -1.80 -23.51 -18.67
CA TYR A 63 -0.82 -23.39 -17.59
C TYR A 63 -1.51 -23.23 -16.23
N ILE A 64 -2.49 -22.33 -16.13
CA ILE A 64 -3.22 -22.08 -14.88
C ILE A 64 -3.99 -23.33 -14.44
N GLN A 65 -4.62 -24.06 -15.37
CA GLN A 65 -5.31 -25.32 -15.04
C GLN A 65 -4.35 -26.39 -14.52
N ARG A 66 -3.13 -26.47 -15.08
CA ARG A 66 -2.13 -27.47 -14.71
C ARG A 66 -1.44 -27.15 -13.38
N GLU A 67 -1.01 -25.90 -13.19
CA GLU A 67 -0.17 -25.49 -12.04
C GLU A 67 -0.98 -24.82 -10.92
N GLY A 68 -2.23 -24.42 -11.17
CA GLY A 68 -3.12 -23.84 -10.15
C GLY A 68 -2.69 -22.48 -9.61
N LEU A 69 -1.83 -21.74 -10.33
CA LEU A 69 -1.30 -20.42 -9.97
C LEU A 69 -0.74 -20.37 -8.53
N ARG A 70 0.04 -21.39 -8.14
CA ARG A 70 0.60 -21.54 -6.78
C ARG A 70 1.93 -20.82 -6.56
N ASP A 71 2.69 -20.61 -7.63
CA ASP A 71 4.00 -19.96 -7.57
C ASP A 71 3.89 -18.49 -7.99
N PRO A 72 4.63 -17.57 -7.33
CA PRO A 72 4.86 -16.22 -7.85
C PRO A 72 5.57 -16.29 -9.22
N ILE A 73 5.05 -15.56 -10.21
CA ILE A 73 5.57 -15.59 -11.59
C ILE A 73 6.14 -14.22 -11.96
N VAL A 74 7.31 -14.20 -12.58
CA VAL A 74 7.97 -12.99 -13.07
C VAL A 74 8.23 -13.08 -14.56
N PHE A 75 7.74 -12.06 -15.27
CA PHE A 75 7.97 -11.86 -16.69
C PHE A 75 9.01 -10.76 -16.87
N LYS A 76 10.10 -11.05 -17.58
CA LYS A 76 11.17 -10.06 -17.84
C LYS A 76 10.81 -9.11 -18.97
N THR A 77 9.96 -9.54 -19.89
CA THR A 77 9.39 -8.71 -20.96
C THR A 77 7.87 -8.79 -20.91
N THR A 78 7.21 -7.86 -21.57
CA THR A 78 5.76 -7.77 -21.63
C THR A 78 5.16 -8.49 -22.84
N ASP A 79 6.01 -9.09 -23.67
CA ASP A 79 5.64 -9.77 -24.91
C ASP A 79 4.65 -10.90 -24.63
N ASP A 80 3.66 -11.04 -25.52
CA ASP A 80 2.65 -12.11 -25.49
C ASP A 80 1.73 -12.15 -24.24
N LEU A 81 1.90 -11.26 -23.26
CA LEU A 81 1.00 -11.17 -22.10
C LEU A 81 -0.37 -10.55 -22.43
N GLY A 82 -0.45 -9.81 -23.53
CA GLY A 82 -1.66 -9.08 -23.92
C GLY A 82 -1.97 -7.86 -23.03
N ILE A 83 -0.99 -7.40 -22.26
CA ILE A 83 -1.13 -6.17 -21.47
C ILE A 83 -1.16 -4.93 -22.36
N GLN A 84 -1.73 -3.86 -21.83
CA GLN A 84 -1.66 -2.52 -22.40
C GLN A 84 -1.33 -1.56 -21.27
N MET A 85 -0.37 -0.66 -21.49
CA MET A 85 0.05 0.34 -20.52
C MET A 85 0.09 1.73 -21.16
N PRO A 86 0.01 2.80 -20.35
CA PRO A 86 0.30 4.16 -20.83
C PRO A 86 1.76 4.27 -21.30
N ASP A 87 2.08 5.43 -21.89
CA ASP A 87 3.44 5.77 -22.28
C ASP A 87 4.43 5.66 -21.10
N PRO A 88 5.69 5.21 -21.29
CA PRO A 88 6.68 5.15 -20.22
C PRO A 88 6.93 6.48 -19.48
N ASP A 89 6.72 7.62 -20.14
CA ASP A 89 6.85 8.94 -19.52
C ASP A 89 5.60 9.39 -18.74
N PHE A 90 4.55 8.55 -18.68
CA PHE A 90 3.30 8.84 -17.97
C PHE A 90 3.55 9.12 -16.48
N SER A 91 3.06 10.27 -16.03
CA SER A 91 3.40 10.83 -14.73
C SER A 91 2.22 10.82 -13.75
N VAL A 92 2.51 11.11 -12.47
CA VAL A 92 1.46 11.35 -11.45
C VAL A 92 0.58 12.55 -11.82
N SER A 93 1.12 13.51 -12.58
CA SER A 93 0.33 14.62 -13.12
C SER A 93 -0.70 14.13 -14.13
N ASP A 94 -0.36 13.14 -14.96
CA ASP A 94 -1.27 12.53 -15.92
C ASP A 94 -2.32 11.69 -15.20
N VAL A 95 -1.93 10.86 -14.22
CA VAL A 95 -2.89 10.11 -13.38
C VAL A 95 -3.96 11.05 -12.84
N LYS A 96 -3.57 12.19 -12.24
CA LYS A 96 -4.49 13.23 -11.74
C LYS A 96 -5.42 13.75 -12.84
N LEU A 97 -4.94 13.98 -14.07
CA LEU A 97 -5.78 14.43 -15.19
C LEU A 97 -6.80 13.36 -15.61
N PHE A 98 -6.44 12.08 -15.55
CA PHE A 98 -7.33 10.99 -15.96
C PHE A 98 -8.38 10.63 -14.90
N VAL A 99 -8.03 10.69 -13.60
CA VAL A 99 -8.95 10.36 -12.49
C VAL A 99 -9.66 11.58 -11.89
N GLY A 100 -9.15 12.78 -12.13
CA GLY A 100 -9.72 14.05 -11.68
C GLY A 100 -9.03 14.65 -10.44
N SER A 101 -8.76 15.96 -10.49
CA SER A 101 -8.01 16.67 -9.43
C SER A 101 -8.64 16.62 -8.04
N ARG A 102 -9.97 16.58 -7.95
CA ARG A 102 -10.73 16.54 -6.68
C ARG A 102 -10.99 15.13 -6.15
N ARG A 103 -10.56 14.09 -6.89
CA ARG A 103 -10.70 12.70 -6.46
C ARG A 103 -9.97 12.52 -5.13
N ILE A 104 -10.70 12.07 -4.11
CA ILE A 104 -10.10 11.67 -2.84
C ILE A 104 -9.40 10.33 -3.02
N VAL A 105 -8.21 10.22 -2.44
CA VAL A 105 -7.39 9.02 -2.41
C VAL A 105 -6.96 8.71 -0.99
N ASP A 106 -6.96 7.42 -0.67
CA ASP A 106 -6.34 6.92 0.55
C ASP A 106 -4.83 6.94 0.39
N VAL A 107 -4.18 7.52 1.39
CA VAL A 107 -2.73 7.69 1.47
C VAL A 107 -2.25 7.09 2.76
N MET A 108 -1.23 6.26 2.70
CA MET A 108 -0.59 5.65 3.86
C MET A 108 0.56 6.54 4.34
N ASP A 109 0.57 6.90 5.62
CA ASP A 109 1.78 7.39 6.30
C ASP A 109 2.70 6.20 6.55
N VAL A 110 3.86 6.19 5.89
CA VAL A 110 4.79 5.05 5.89
C VAL A 110 5.40 4.79 7.27
N ASN A 111 5.51 5.81 8.13
CA ASN A 111 6.09 5.61 9.45
C ASN A 111 5.10 4.89 10.36
N THR A 112 3.85 5.34 10.37
CA THR A 112 2.82 4.81 11.27
C THR A 112 1.99 3.67 10.67
N GLN A 113 2.08 3.44 9.35
CA GLN A 113 1.20 2.57 8.57
C GLN A 113 -0.29 2.95 8.67
N LYS A 114 -0.62 4.16 9.18
CA LYS A 114 -2.00 4.67 9.30
C LYS A 114 -2.44 5.33 8.00
N GLY A 115 -3.73 5.18 7.68
CA GLY A 115 -4.37 5.81 6.52
C GLY A 115 -4.78 7.26 6.81
N ILE A 116 -4.56 8.13 5.84
CA ILE A 116 -5.11 9.48 5.74
C ILE A 116 -5.74 9.66 4.36
N GLU A 117 -6.56 10.68 4.20
CA GLU A 117 -7.15 11.01 2.90
C GLU A 117 -6.64 12.36 2.39
N MET A 118 -6.46 12.48 1.08
CA MET A 118 -6.27 13.76 0.41
C MET A 118 -6.76 13.72 -1.02
N SER A 119 -6.92 14.88 -1.64
CA SER A 119 -7.24 14.96 -3.07
C SER A 119 -6.04 14.58 -3.95
N MET A 120 -6.30 14.09 -5.16
CA MET A 120 -5.27 13.84 -6.17
C MET A 120 -4.43 15.08 -6.53
N ALA A 121 -5.00 16.28 -6.40
CA ALA A 121 -4.24 17.52 -6.54
C ALA A 121 -3.21 17.71 -5.42
N GLN A 122 -3.59 17.43 -4.17
CA GLN A 122 -2.69 17.48 -3.01
C GLN A 122 -1.62 16.38 -3.12
N TRP A 123 -2.02 15.14 -3.46
CA TRP A 123 -1.09 14.04 -3.67
C TRP A 123 -0.06 14.34 -4.76
N ARG A 124 -0.50 14.85 -5.92
CA ARG A 124 0.41 15.25 -7.00
C ARG A 124 1.41 16.31 -6.53
N ARG A 125 0.94 17.32 -5.78
CA ARG A 125 1.83 18.36 -5.22
C ARG A 125 2.87 17.75 -4.29
N TYR A 126 2.45 16.86 -3.38
CA TYR A 126 3.36 16.14 -2.49
C TYR A 126 4.40 15.30 -3.25
N TYR A 127 3.95 14.55 -4.27
CA TYR A 127 4.81 13.67 -5.06
C TYR A 127 5.93 14.44 -5.78
N GLU A 128 5.62 15.65 -6.27
CA GLU A 128 6.58 16.52 -6.95
C GLU A 128 7.43 17.38 -6.00
N THR A 129 7.08 17.49 -4.72
CA THR A 129 7.94 18.13 -3.72
C THR A 129 9.30 17.42 -3.67
N PRO A 130 10.43 18.14 -3.71
CA PRO A 130 11.77 17.55 -3.59
C PRO A 130 11.91 16.70 -2.32
N PRO A 131 12.67 15.59 -2.34
CA PRO A 131 12.80 14.71 -1.18
C PRO A 131 13.25 15.42 0.11
N SER A 132 14.12 16.43 0.01
CA SER A 132 14.61 17.22 1.15
C SER A 132 13.56 18.13 1.81
N GLU A 133 12.47 18.41 1.11
CA GLU A 133 11.38 19.30 1.56
C GLU A 133 10.14 18.51 2.03
N ARG A 134 10.17 17.18 1.95
CA ARG A 134 9.07 16.34 2.42
C ARG A 134 9.16 16.12 3.92
N GLU A 135 8.20 16.67 4.65
CA GLU A 135 8.09 16.49 6.10
C GLU A 135 7.73 15.04 6.49
N LYS A 136 6.90 14.38 5.67
CA LYS A 136 6.44 13.00 5.89
C LYS A 136 6.61 12.14 4.64
N LEU A 137 6.66 10.84 4.89
CA LEU A 137 6.77 9.83 3.85
C LEU A 137 5.40 9.19 3.63
N TYR A 138 4.80 9.47 2.48
CA TYR A 138 3.46 9.03 2.12
C TYR A 138 3.48 8.11 0.91
N ASN A 139 2.52 7.19 0.86
CA ASN A 139 2.40 6.19 -0.19
C ASN A 139 0.94 6.03 -0.64
N VAL A 140 0.69 5.94 -1.96
CA VAL A 140 -0.63 5.57 -2.50
C VAL A 140 -0.53 4.18 -3.10
N ILE A 141 -1.28 3.24 -2.52
CA ILE A 141 -1.32 1.84 -3.01
C ILE A 141 -2.73 1.36 -3.39
N SER A 142 -3.77 2.18 -3.14
CA SER A 142 -5.18 1.76 -3.22
C SER A 142 -6.04 2.58 -4.19
N LEU A 143 -5.43 3.38 -5.09
CA LEU A 143 -6.20 4.13 -6.10
C LEU A 143 -6.77 3.18 -7.17
N GLU A 144 -8.02 2.75 -7.00
CA GLU A 144 -8.75 2.02 -8.03
C GLU A 144 -9.33 3.00 -9.07
N PHE A 145 -8.98 2.80 -10.34
CA PHE A 145 -9.25 3.75 -11.43
C PHE A 145 -10.21 3.25 -12.52
N SER A 146 -10.85 2.10 -12.34
CA SER A 146 -11.98 1.68 -13.17
C SER A 146 -13.07 2.76 -13.16
N HIS A 147 -13.77 2.94 -14.28
CA HIS A 147 -14.76 3.98 -14.52
C HIS A 147 -14.17 5.40 -14.55
N THR A 148 -12.86 5.52 -14.79
CA THR A 148 -12.19 6.79 -15.16
C THR A 148 -11.68 6.70 -16.60
N ARG A 149 -11.17 7.80 -17.15
CA ARG A 149 -10.53 7.76 -18.47
C ARG A 149 -9.26 6.89 -18.48
N LEU A 150 -8.61 6.68 -17.33
CA LEU A 150 -7.38 5.89 -17.21
C LEU A 150 -7.63 4.40 -17.51
N GLU A 151 -8.85 3.92 -17.26
CA GLU A 151 -9.22 2.52 -17.46
C GLU A 151 -8.92 2.02 -18.88
N ASN A 152 -9.11 2.88 -19.88
CA ASN A 152 -8.94 2.56 -21.29
C ASN A 152 -7.48 2.48 -21.73
N LEU A 153 -6.54 2.96 -20.90
CA LEU A 153 -5.11 2.91 -21.17
C LEU A 153 -4.44 1.68 -20.56
N VAL A 154 -5.09 1.01 -19.61
CA VAL A 154 -4.51 -0.10 -18.86
C VAL A 154 -5.31 -1.38 -19.06
N LYS A 155 -4.64 -2.41 -19.59
CA LYS A 155 -5.14 -3.79 -19.65
C LYS A 155 -4.18 -4.72 -18.93
N ARG A 156 -4.75 -5.59 -18.11
CA ARG A 156 -4.05 -6.67 -17.41
C ARG A 156 -3.75 -7.84 -18.38
N PRO A 157 -2.95 -8.84 -17.97
CA PRO A 157 -2.64 -9.96 -18.85
C PRO A 157 -3.90 -10.72 -19.27
N SER A 158 -4.00 -11.12 -20.53
CA SER A 158 -5.22 -11.72 -21.09
C SER A 158 -5.65 -13.00 -20.38
N SER A 159 -4.70 -13.78 -19.86
CA SER A 159 -5.01 -14.99 -19.09
C SER A 159 -5.71 -14.70 -17.77
N VAL A 160 -5.57 -13.48 -17.19
CA VAL A 160 -6.29 -13.08 -15.98
C VAL A 160 -7.78 -12.86 -16.27
N ASP A 161 -8.13 -12.32 -17.44
CA ASP A 161 -9.53 -12.12 -17.84
C ASP A 161 -10.31 -13.45 -17.90
N LEU A 162 -9.62 -14.56 -18.20
CA LEU A 162 -10.22 -15.89 -18.29
C LEU A 162 -10.55 -16.52 -16.92
N ILE A 163 -9.93 -16.06 -15.84
CA ILE A 163 -10.04 -16.69 -14.51
C ILE A 163 -10.60 -15.76 -13.43
N ASP A 164 -10.64 -14.44 -13.66
CA ASP A 164 -11.14 -13.49 -12.68
C ASP A 164 -12.64 -13.71 -12.40
N TRP A 165 -12.97 -13.86 -11.12
CA TRP A 165 -14.34 -14.08 -10.66
C TRP A 165 -15.25 -12.89 -10.93
N VAL A 166 -14.74 -11.66 -10.93
CA VAL A 166 -15.57 -10.49 -11.24
C VAL A 166 -16.08 -10.55 -12.68
N ASP A 167 -15.25 -10.98 -13.62
CA ASP A 167 -15.63 -11.03 -15.05
C ASP A 167 -16.45 -12.28 -15.40
N ASN A 168 -16.16 -13.39 -14.71
CA ASN A 168 -16.71 -14.70 -15.06
C ASN A 168 -17.89 -15.14 -14.18
N MET A 169 -18.02 -14.61 -12.97
CA MET A 169 -19.01 -15.07 -11.98
C MET A 169 -20.00 -13.99 -11.54
N TRP A 170 -19.60 -12.71 -11.53
CA TRP A 170 -20.52 -11.63 -11.13
C TRP A 170 -21.58 -11.36 -12.20
N PRO A 171 -22.85 -11.05 -11.82
CA PRO A 171 -23.88 -10.70 -12.79
C PRO A 171 -23.46 -9.50 -13.66
N ARG A 172 -23.25 -9.75 -14.96
CA ARG A 172 -22.72 -8.74 -15.91
C ARG A 172 -23.50 -7.43 -15.89
N HIS A 173 -24.82 -7.52 -15.89
CA HIS A 173 -25.70 -6.35 -15.88
C HIS A 173 -25.56 -5.47 -14.61
N LEU A 174 -25.02 -5.99 -13.49
CA LEU A 174 -24.73 -5.19 -12.30
C LEU A 174 -23.39 -4.48 -12.46
N LYS A 175 -22.36 -5.19 -12.94
CA LYS A 175 -21.07 -4.58 -13.27
C LYS A 175 -21.22 -3.46 -14.29
N GLU A 176 -21.96 -3.71 -15.37
CA GLU A 176 -22.26 -2.74 -16.44
C GLU A 176 -23.10 -1.54 -15.98
N ARG A 177 -23.75 -1.61 -14.81
CA ARG A 177 -24.45 -0.47 -14.20
C ARG A 177 -23.54 0.42 -13.38
N GLN A 178 -22.31 -0.01 -13.04
CA GLN A 178 -21.38 0.82 -12.31
C GLN A 178 -21.10 2.13 -13.07
N ARG A 179 -21.23 3.25 -12.37
CA ARG A 179 -20.93 4.58 -12.90
C ARG A 179 -19.94 5.33 -12.02
N ASP A 180 -20.05 5.15 -10.70
CA ASP A 180 -19.13 5.79 -9.78
C ASP A 180 -17.73 5.21 -9.94
N SER A 181 -16.75 6.12 -9.97
CA SER A 181 -15.34 5.78 -10.16
C SER A 181 -14.59 5.59 -8.85
N THR A 182 -15.19 5.96 -7.72
CA THR A 182 -14.63 5.78 -6.38
C THR A 182 -14.92 4.37 -5.85
N ASN A 183 -14.53 4.13 -4.60
CA ASN A 183 -14.79 2.88 -3.89
C ASN A 183 -15.84 3.07 -2.79
N ALA A 184 -16.70 4.08 -2.91
CA ALA A 184 -17.84 4.28 -2.02
C ALA A 184 -18.77 3.06 -2.07
N ILE A 185 -18.85 2.32 -0.97
CA ILE A 185 -19.60 1.06 -0.87
C ILE A 185 -21.07 1.21 -1.27
N ILE A 186 -21.66 2.39 -1.00
CA ILE A 186 -23.06 2.69 -1.30
C ILE A 186 -23.37 2.75 -2.81
N ASP A 187 -22.37 3.08 -3.62
CA ASP A 187 -22.49 3.25 -5.07
C ASP A 187 -21.85 2.09 -5.85
N MET A 188 -21.43 1.04 -5.13
CA MET A 188 -20.70 -0.08 -5.70
C MET A 188 -21.64 -1.23 -6.08
N HIS A 189 -21.68 -1.57 -7.37
CA HIS A 189 -22.55 -2.62 -7.92
C HIS A 189 -21.84 -3.96 -8.17
N TYR A 190 -20.52 -4.02 -8.00
CA TYR A 190 -19.69 -5.22 -8.10
C TYR A 190 -18.41 -5.03 -7.28
N PRO A 191 -17.63 -6.09 -6.97
CA PRO A 191 -16.34 -5.92 -6.30
C PRO A 191 -15.34 -5.12 -7.17
N LYS A 192 -15.29 -3.79 -6.96
CA LYS A 192 -14.46 -2.85 -7.74
C LYS A 192 -13.01 -2.86 -7.24
N VAL A 193 -12.32 -3.94 -7.57
CA VAL A 193 -10.96 -4.25 -7.10
C VAL A 193 -10.04 -4.76 -8.23
N GLN A 194 -10.30 -4.37 -9.48
CA GLN A 194 -9.62 -4.98 -10.64
C GLN A 194 -8.40 -4.20 -11.14
N LYS A 195 -8.38 -2.87 -10.99
CA LYS A 195 -7.37 -1.99 -11.59
C LYS A 195 -6.91 -0.91 -10.62
N TYR A 196 -5.69 -1.07 -10.09
CA TYR A 196 -5.08 -0.15 -9.13
C TYR A 196 -3.86 0.57 -9.70
N CYS A 197 -3.74 1.86 -9.40
CA CYS A 197 -2.57 2.68 -9.71
C CYS A 197 -1.82 2.96 -8.41
N LEU A 198 -0.60 2.45 -8.33
CA LEU A 198 0.27 2.66 -7.17
C LEU A 198 1.28 3.75 -7.48
N MET A 199 1.41 4.70 -6.56
CA MET A 199 2.35 5.82 -6.66
C MET A 199 3.12 5.89 -5.36
N SER A 200 4.41 5.58 -5.42
CA SER A 200 5.28 5.53 -4.25
C SER A 200 6.49 6.40 -4.49
N VAL A 201 6.85 7.21 -3.50
CA VAL A 201 8.11 7.94 -3.52
C VAL A 201 9.26 7.08 -3.00
N GLN A 202 10.50 7.49 -3.27
CA GLN A 202 11.68 6.81 -2.73
C GLN A 202 11.62 6.72 -1.20
N GLY A 203 11.94 5.54 -0.67
CA GLY A 203 11.93 5.25 0.76
C GLY A 203 10.62 4.64 1.27
N CYS A 204 9.53 4.68 0.51
CA CYS A 204 8.26 4.09 0.93
C CYS A 204 8.40 2.59 1.23
N PHE A 205 7.77 2.17 2.33
CA PHE A 205 7.67 0.78 2.75
C PHE A 205 6.23 0.47 3.14
N THR A 206 5.73 -0.66 2.65
CA THR A 206 4.47 -1.25 3.08
C THR A 206 4.84 -2.56 3.77
N ASP A 207 4.42 -2.71 5.02
CA ASP A 207 4.80 -3.86 5.83
C ASP A 207 4.16 -5.16 5.33
N PHE A 208 4.58 -6.29 5.87
CA PHE A 208 4.07 -7.61 5.49
C PHE A 208 2.55 -7.70 5.62
N HIS A 209 1.91 -8.19 4.57
CA HIS A 209 0.47 -8.40 4.52
C HIS A 209 0.12 -9.54 3.58
N ILE A 210 -1.11 -10.04 3.74
CA ILE A 210 -1.80 -10.88 2.76
C ILE A 210 -2.90 -10.01 2.16
N ASP A 211 -2.95 -9.94 0.83
CA ASP A 211 -3.96 -9.16 0.12
C ASP A 211 -5.38 -9.59 0.50
N PHE A 212 -6.28 -8.59 0.54
CA PHE A 212 -7.64 -8.78 1.03
C PHE A 212 -8.35 -9.92 0.31
N GLY A 213 -9.01 -10.78 1.09
CA GLY A 213 -9.73 -11.94 0.59
C GLY A 213 -8.83 -13.05 0.04
N GLY A 214 -7.51 -13.00 0.26
CA GLY A 214 -6.57 -13.97 -0.30
C GLY A 214 -6.48 -13.88 -1.83
N THR A 215 -6.66 -12.67 -2.38
CA THR A 215 -6.65 -12.44 -3.82
C THR A 215 -5.25 -12.65 -4.42
N SER A 216 -5.20 -13.18 -5.64
CA SER A 216 -3.98 -13.14 -6.45
C SER A 216 -3.81 -11.75 -7.07
N VAL A 217 -2.57 -11.30 -7.20
CA VAL A 217 -2.23 -9.96 -7.69
C VAL A 217 -1.39 -10.07 -8.95
N TRP A 218 -1.65 -9.18 -9.91
CA TRP A 218 -0.74 -8.92 -11.03
C TRP A 218 -0.15 -7.52 -10.84
N TYR A 219 1.15 -7.35 -11.11
CA TYR A 219 1.87 -6.10 -10.90
C TYR A 219 2.72 -5.76 -12.11
N HIS A 220 2.71 -4.50 -12.54
CA HIS A 220 3.57 -3.99 -13.59
C HIS A 220 4.29 -2.72 -13.12
N ILE A 221 5.62 -2.70 -13.25
CA ILE A 221 6.43 -1.52 -12.92
C ILE A 221 6.47 -0.64 -14.17
N LEU A 222 5.61 0.39 -14.22
CA LEU A 222 5.62 1.34 -15.32
C LEU A 222 6.86 2.25 -15.29
N ARG A 223 7.27 2.66 -14.08
CA ARG A 223 8.44 3.50 -13.87
C ARG A 223 9.07 3.28 -12.50
N GLY A 224 10.39 3.22 -12.45
CA GLY A 224 11.16 3.11 -11.22
C GLY A 224 11.34 1.68 -10.75
N ARG A 225 11.27 1.44 -9.42
CA ARG A 225 11.63 0.15 -8.85
C ARG A 225 10.84 -0.22 -7.61
N LYS A 226 10.71 -1.51 -7.36
CA LYS A 226 10.14 -2.10 -6.14
C LYS A 226 11.02 -3.23 -5.63
N VAL A 227 11.00 -3.42 -4.32
CA VAL A 227 11.62 -4.57 -3.65
C VAL A 227 10.51 -5.28 -2.90
N PHE A 228 10.40 -6.59 -3.09
CA PHE A 228 9.44 -7.43 -2.39
C PHE A 228 10.19 -8.43 -1.50
N TRP A 229 9.60 -8.73 -0.34
CA TRP A 229 9.93 -9.89 0.45
C TRP A 229 8.76 -10.86 0.37
N LEU A 230 9.04 -12.08 -0.09
CA LEU A 230 8.04 -13.12 -0.30
C LEU A 230 8.18 -14.18 0.78
N ILE A 231 7.06 -14.58 1.36
CA ILE A 231 6.94 -15.65 2.35
C ILE A 231 5.84 -16.59 1.82
N PRO A 232 6.09 -17.90 1.69
CA PRO A 232 5.10 -18.82 1.16
C PRO A 232 3.98 -19.04 2.19
N PRO A 233 2.71 -19.19 1.77
CA PRO A 233 1.57 -19.36 2.68
C PRO A 233 1.48 -20.80 3.21
N THR A 234 2.56 -21.32 3.79
CA THR A 234 2.53 -22.59 4.52
C THR A 234 1.66 -22.45 5.78
N PRO A 235 1.04 -23.52 6.29
CA PRO A 235 0.26 -23.46 7.53
C PRO A 235 1.03 -22.80 8.68
N GLN A 236 2.32 -23.09 8.81
CA GLN A 236 3.20 -22.54 9.82
C GLN A 236 3.43 -21.03 9.64
N ASN A 237 3.63 -20.56 8.40
CA ASN A 237 3.81 -19.14 8.13
C ASN A 237 2.52 -18.35 8.31
N LEU A 238 1.35 -18.96 8.00
CA LEU A 238 0.05 -18.34 8.23
C LEU A 238 -0.25 -18.19 9.73
N GLU A 239 0.00 -19.22 10.53
CA GLU A 239 -0.11 -19.14 11.99
C GLU A 239 0.86 -18.10 12.58
N MET A 240 2.09 -18.05 12.07
CA MET A 240 3.07 -17.03 12.47
C MET A 240 2.61 -15.61 12.12
N TYR A 241 2.08 -15.41 10.91
CA TYR A 241 1.53 -14.13 10.46
C TYR A 241 0.36 -13.69 11.34
N GLU A 242 -0.59 -14.60 11.62
CA GLU A 242 -1.73 -14.32 12.50
C GLU A 242 -1.26 -13.87 13.89
N ASN A 243 -0.35 -14.63 14.51
CA ASN A 243 0.21 -14.29 15.81
C ASN A 243 0.97 -12.95 15.79
N TRP A 244 1.70 -12.66 14.71
CA TRP A 244 2.40 -11.39 14.53
C TRP A 244 1.43 -10.21 14.42
N VAL A 245 0.36 -10.33 13.62
CA VAL A 245 -0.68 -9.30 13.52
C VAL A 245 -1.36 -9.06 14.87
N LEU A 246 -1.73 -10.14 15.58
CA LEU A 246 -2.38 -10.05 16.89
C LEU A 246 -1.47 -9.48 17.98
N SER A 247 -0.15 -9.54 17.81
CA SER A 247 0.80 -9.04 18.79
C SER A 247 0.87 -7.52 18.87
N GLY A 248 0.46 -6.81 17.82
CA GLY A 248 0.62 -5.35 17.72
C GLY A 248 2.09 -4.88 17.57
N LYS A 249 3.03 -5.81 17.34
CA LYS A 249 4.48 -5.54 17.26
C LYS A 249 5.01 -5.49 15.83
N GLN A 250 4.18 -5.11 14.86
CA GLN A 250 4.57 -5.01 13.46
C GLN A 250 5.75 -4.05 13.27
N GLY A 251 5.74 -2.90 13.95
CA GLY A 251 6.85 -1.94 13.93
C GLY A 251 8.15 -2.44 14.56
N ASP A 252 8.08 -3.46 15.42
CA ASP A 252 9.24 -3.99 16.15
C ASP A 252 9.89 -5.19 15.45
N ILE A 253 9.07 -6.00 14.77
CA ILE A 253 9.47 -7.31 14.25
C ILE A 253 9.29 -7.33 12.74
N PHE A 254 10.41 -7.39 12.01
CA PHE A 254 10.42 -7.71 10.59
C PHE A 254 10.05 -9.18 10.38
N LEU A 255 8.85 -9.47 9.86
CA LEU A 255 8.32 -10.84 9.78
C LEU A 255 9.24 -11.79 9.01
N GLY A 256 9.91 -11.31 7.95
CA GLY A 256 10.87 -12.11 7.18
C GLY A 256 12.01 -12.70 8.03
N ASP A 257 12.38 -12.08 9.15
CA ASP A 257 13.40 -12.61 10.07
C ASP A 257 12.90 -13.81 10.90
N LYS A 258 11.58 -13.99 11.00
CA LYS A 258 10.94 -15.09 11.74
C LYS A 258 10.68 -16.31 10.86
N CYS A 259 10.56 -16.11 9.55
CA CYS A 259 10.35 -17.20 8.60
C CYS A 259 11.63 -17.98 8.30
N HIS A 260 11.47 -19.28 8.05
CA HIS A 260 12.55 -20.14 7.56
C HIS A 260 12.93 -19.76 6.13
N ASP A 261 11.93 -19.73 5.24
CA ASP A 261 12.09 -19.34 3.84
C ASP A 261 11.52 -17.95 3.62
N CYS A 262 12.35 -17.06 3.09
CA CYS A 262 11.95 -15.72 2.67
C CYS A 262 12.83 -15.29 1.50
N GLN A 263 12.21 -14.81 0.42
CA GLN A 263 12.92 -14.35 -0.77
C GLN A 263 12.79 -12.83 -0.90
N ARG A 264 13.91 -12.12 -0.99
CA ARG A 264 13.94 -10.71 -1.40
C ARG A 264 14.18 -10.63 -2.90
N ILE A 265 13.31 -9.95 -3.64
CA ILE A 265 13.41 -9.77 -5.09
C ILE A 265 13.26 -8.31 -5.49
N PHE A 266 14.01 -7.91 -6.51
CA PHE A 266 14.03 -6.55 -7.05
C PHE A 266 13.34 -6.51 -8.41
N PHE A 267 12.44 -5.54 -8.58
CA PHE A 267 11.79 -5.22 -9.85
C PHE A 267 12.15 -3.82 -10.29
N ARG A 268 12.38 -3.66 -11.58
CA ARG A 268 12.65 -2.39 -12.24
C ARG A 268 11.85 -2.33 -13.55
N ASP A 269 11.61 -1.11 -14.01
CA ASP A 269 11.11 -0.80 -15.36
C ASP A 269 12.08 -1.25 -16.47
#